data_AF-A0A841KXJ5-F1
#
_entry.id   AF-A0A841KXJ5-F1
#
_cell.length_a   1.000
_cell.length_b   1.000
_cell.length_c   1.000
_cell.angle_alpha   90.00
_cell.angle_beta   90.00
_cell.angle_gamma   90.00
#
_symmetry.space_group_name_H-M   'P 1'
#
loop_
_entity.id
_entity.type
_entity.pdbx_description
1 polymer ?
#
loop_
_entity_poly.entity_id
_entity_poly.type
_entity_poly.pdbx_seq_one_letter_code
_entity_poly.pdbx_strand_id
1 'polypeptide(L)'
;MLFNINLQLFASKKGVGSSKNGRDSEAKRLGVKRADGQFVNAGSILVRQRGTKIHPGNNVGRGGDDTLFATTDGVVKFERKGKDKKQVSVYPRETAVAAE
;
A
#
# COMPACT_ATOMS: atom_id res chain seq x y z
N MET A 1 -68.57 -36.06 -20.68
CA MET A 1 -67.60 -36.92 -19.97
C MET A 1 -66.24 -36.24 -20.07
N LEU A 2 -65.79 -35.60 -18.99
CA LEU A 2 -64.54 -34.82 -18.93
C LEU A 2 -63.46 -35.70 -18.29
N PHE A 3 -62.40 -36.03 -19.02
CA PHE A 3 -61.22 -36.68 -18.45
C PHE A 3 -60.39 -35.63 -17.69
N ASN A 4 -60.31 -35.78 -16.37
CA ASN A 4 -59.42 -35.02 -15.51
C ASN A 4 -57.97 -35.42 -15.82
N ILE A 5 -57.20 -34.52 -16.43
CA ILE A 5 -55.77 -34.71 -16.62
C ILE A 5 -55.08 -34.42 -15.28
N ASN A 6 -54.61 -35.48 -14.63
CA ASN A 6 -53.88 -35.40 -13.36
C ASN A 6 -52.44 -34.92 -13.61
N LEU A 7 -52.28 -33.61 -13.85
CA LEU A 7 -50.97 -33.00 -14.05
C LEU A 7 -50.36 -32.64 -12.68
N GLN A 8 -49.72 -33.62 -12.03
CA GLN A 8 -48.93 -33.40 -10.82
C GLN A 8 -47.69 -32.54 -11.17
N LEU A 9 -47.80 -31.22 -11.03
CA LEU A 9 -46.70 -30.28 -11.26
C LEU A 9 -45.71 -30.34 -10.09
N PHE A 10 -44.60 -31.07 -10.25
CA PHE A 10 -43.49 -31.03 -9.31
C PHE A 10 -42.86 -29.63 -9.29
N ALA A 11 -42.76 -29.01 -8.10
CA ALA A 11 -41.93 -27.82 -7.93
C ALA A 11 -40.45 -28.22 -7.87
N SER A 12 -39.73 -28.08 -8.99
CA SER A 12 -38.26 -28.16 -9.07
C SER A 12 -37.61 -26.88 -8.54
N LYS A 13 -37.95 -26.41 -7.34
CA LYS A 13 -37.20 -25.31 -6.75
C LYS A 13 -35.86 -25.83 -6.26
N LYS A 14 -34.84 -25.78 -7.13
CA LYS A 14 -33.45 -25.60 -6.67
C LYS A 14 -33.42 -24.26 -5.94
N GLY A 15 -33.65 -24.29 -4.63
CA GLY A 15 -33.46 -23.14 -3.76
C GLY A 15 -31.98 -22.77 -3.77
N VAL A 16 -31.57 -21.94 -4.72
CA VAL A 16 -30.23 -21.35 -4.70
C VAL A 16 -30.32 -20.05 -3.93
N GLY A 17 -29.84 -20.06 -2.68
CA GLY A 17 -29.58 -18.82 -1.96
C GLY A 17 -28.37 -18.14 -2.59
N SER A 18 -28.54 -16.99 -3.25
CA SER A 18 -27.40 -16.20 -3.68
C SER A 18 -26.86 -15.42 -2.48
N SER A 19 -25.78 -15.87 -1.86
CA SER A 19 -25.00 -14.99 -0.98
C SER A 19 -24.15 -14.08 -1.86
N LYS A 20 -24.52 -12.79 -1.95
CA LYS A 20 -23.73 -11.79 -2.69
C LYS A 20 -22.60 -11.29 -1.79
N ASN A 21 -21.46 -11.96 -1.85
CA ASN A 21 -20.22 -11.49 -1.23
C ASN A 21 -19.61 -10.38 -2.10
N GLY A 22 -20.21 -9.19 -2.07
CA GLY A 22 -19.81 -8.01 -2.86
C GLY A 22 -19.26 -6.85 -2.01
N ARG A 23 -18.67 -7.16 -0.85
CA ARG A 23 -18.09 -6.16 0.05
C ARG A 23 -16.62 -5.96 -0.30
N ASP A 24 -16.26 -4.77 -0.71
CA ASP A 24 -14.87 -4.35 -0.84
C ASP A 24 -14.63 -3.08 -0.02
N SER A 25 -13.38 -2.89 0.42
CA SER A 25 -12.96 -1.70 1.13
C SER A 25 -12.36 -0.68 0.15
N GLU A 26 -12.53 0.60 0.45
CA GLU A 26 -11.90 1.64 -0.37
C GLU A 26 -10.37 1.51 -0.41
N ALA A 27 -9.78 1.83 -1.56
CA ALA A 27 -8.33 1.85 -1.76
C ALA A 27 -7.63 2.86 -0.83
N LYS A 28 -6.70 2.37 -0.01
CA LYS A 28 -5.99 3.18 1.02
C LYS A 28 -4.75 3.91 0.50
N ARG A 29 -4.52 3.92 -0.81
CA ARG A 29 -3.42 4.66 -1.50
C ARG A 29 -2.03 4.44 -0.86
N LEU A 30 -1.75 3.21 -0.44
CA LEU A 30 -0.44 2.81 0.10
C LEU A 30 0.64 2.82 -1.00
N GLY A 31 1.89 2.59 -0.63
CA GLY A 31 3.02 2.48 -1.53
C GLY A 31 4.05 3.61 -1.40
N VAL A 32 5.04 3.54 -2.29
CA VAL A 32 6.15 4.51 -2.39
C VAL A 32 5.63 5.84 -2.92
N LYS A 33 6.09 6.95 -2.32
CA LYS A 33 5.72 8.33 -2.66
C LYS A 33 6.86 9.15 -3.23
N ARG A 34 8.11 8.75 -2.98
CA ARG A 34 9.32 9.36 -3.50
C ARG A 34 10.23 8.28 -4.06
N ALA A 35 10.74 8.50 -5.26
CA ALA A 35 11.58 7.55 -5.96
C ALA A 35 13.05 7.63 -5.51
N ASP A 36 13.84 6.62 -5.86
CA ASP A 36 15.30 6.66 -5.65
C ASP A 36 15.94 7.81 -6.42
N GLY A 37 16.89 8.52 -5.80
CA GLY A 37 17.59 9.65 -6.41
C GLY A 37 16.81 10.97 -6.40
N GLN A 38 15.57 11.00 -5.88
CA GLN A 38 14.79 12.22 -5.79
C GLN A 38 15.20 13.08 -4.59
N PHE A 39 15.30 14.39 -4.79
CA PHE A 39 15.46 15.35 -3.69
C PHE A 39 14.15 15.50 -2.92
N VAL A 40 14.22 15.47 -1.59
CA VAL A 40 13.10 15.60 -0.67
C VAL A 40 13.45 16.56 0.44
N ASN A 41 12.42 17.25 0.93
CA ASN A 41 12.56 18.10 2.11
C ASN A 41 12.35 17.28 3.38
N ALA A 42 12.86 17.77 4.51
CA ALA A 42 12.55 17.28 5.84
C ALA A 42 11.01 17.24 6.04
N GLY A 43 10.53 16.16 6.66
CA GLY A 43 9.11 15.88 6.85
C GLY A 43 8.39 15.25 5.65
N SER A 44 9.04 15.14 4.48
CA SER A 44 8.43 14.51 3.31
C SER A 44 8.13 13.02 3.54
N ILE A 45 6.93 12.58 3.17
CA ILE A 45 6.56 11.17 3.21
C ILE A 45 7.28 10.41 2.08
N LEU A 46 8.00 9.35 2.43
CA LEU A 46 8.73 8.48 1.51
C LEU A 46 7.89 7.28 1.09
N VAL A 47 7.30 6.57 2.07
CA VAL A 47 6.55 5.33 1.84
C VAL A 47 5.40 5.23 2.84
N ARG A 48 4.19 4.94 2.36
CA ARG A 48 3.07 4.53 3.20
C ARG A 48 2.90 3.02 3.11
N GLN A 49 2.97 2.33 4.23
CA GLN A 49 2.94 0.87 4.25
C GLN A 49 2.06 0.32 5.38
N ARG A 50 1.84 -0.98 5.37
CA ARG A 50 1.25 -1.74 6.48
C ARG A 50 2.30 -2.73 6.94
N GLY A 51 2.68 -2.67 8.21
CA GLY A 51 3.89 -3.30 8.69
C GLY A 51 5.14 -2.68 8.08
N THR A 52 6.30 -3.19 8.49
CA THR A 52 7.61 -2.66 8.05
C THR A 52 8.18 -3.50 6.89
N LYS A 53 7.65 -3.33 5.68
CA LYS A 53 8.21 -3.96 4.46
C LYS A 53 9.55 -3.34 4.08
N ILE A 54 9.59 -2.01 4.12
CA ILE A 54 10.82 -1.21 4.00
C ILE A 54 11.11 -0.66 5.40
N HIS A 55 12.37 -0.78 5.80
CA HIS A 55 12.83 -0.35 7.12
C HIS A 55 13.35 1.09 7.05
N PRO A 56 13.25 1.85 8.15
CA PRO A 56 13.96 3.13 8.24
C PRO A 56 15.48 2.86 8.21
N GLY A 57 16.17 3.65 7.38
CA GLY A 57 17.63 3.75 7.33
C GLY A 57 18.08 5.09 7.90
N ASN A 58 19.08 5.70 7.29
CA ASN A 58 19.70 6.94 7.78
C ASN A 58 18.78 8.14 7.51
N ASN A 59 18.61 9.03 8.50
CA ASN A 59 17.78 10.25 8.42
C ASN A 59 16.31 9.99 8.01
N VAL A 60 15.77 8.83 8.37
CA VAL A 60 14.37 8.46 8.12
C VAL A 60 13.69 8.04 9.41
N GLY A 61 12.57 8.69 9.72
CA GLY A 61 11.69 8.33 10.83
C GLY A 61 10.59 7.35 10.41
N ARG A 62 10.04 6.62 11.39
CA ARG A 62 8.86 5.78 11.24
C ARG A 62 7.72 6.32 12.10
N GLY A 63 6.59 6.63 11.48
CA GLY A 63 5.36 7.05 12.16
C GLY A 63 4.61 5.88 12.81
N GLY A 64 3.56 6.19 13.58
CA GLY A 64 2.74 5.18 14.27
C GLY A 64 1.95 4.26 13.34
N ASP A 65 1.66 4.68 12.10
CA ASP A 65 1.01 3.87 11.06
C ASP A 65 2.00 3.17 10.12
N ASP A 66 3.26 3.02 10.54
CA ASP A 66 4.41 2.51 9.77
C ASP A 66 4.84 3.37 8.57
N THR A 67 4.29 4.57 8.40
CA THR A 67 4.73 5.51 7.35
C THR A 67 6.17 5.95 7.58
N LEU A 68 6.98 5.93 6.53
CA LEU A 68 8.36 6.41 6.55
C LEU A 68 8.41 7.85 6.05
N PHE A 69 9.11 8.72 6.78
CA PHE A 69 9.28 10.14 6.46
C PHE A 69 10.74 10.56 6.61
N ALA A 70 11.15 11.56 5.83
CA ALA A 70 12.50 12.12 5.90
C ALA A 70 12.65 13.01 7.14
N THR A 71 13.75 12.89 7.87
CA THR A 71 14.09 13.78 9.00
C THR A 71 14.89 14.99 8.55
N THR A 72 15.61 14.86 7.43
CA THR A 72 16.52 15.89 6.89
C THR A 72 16.28 16.06 5.40
N ASP A 73 16.58 17.24 4.86
CA ASP A 73 16.59 17.49 3.42
C ASP A 73 17.71 16.68 2.74
N GLY A 74 17.45 16.15 1.55
CA GLY A 74 18.46 15.36 0.84
C GLY A 74 17.89 14.49 -0.25
N VAL A 75 18.69 13.52 -0.68
CA VAL A 75 18.35 12.58 -1.75
C VAL A 75 17.94 11.25 -1.15
N VAL A 76 16.81 10.71 -1.61
CA VAL A 76 16.29 9.41 -1.19
C VAL A 76 17.12 8.29 -1.82
N LYS A 77 17.51 7.31 -1.00
CA LYS A 77 18.17 6.09 -1.43
C LYS A 77 17.52 4.84 -0.87
N PHE A 78 17.15 3.91 -1.74
CA PHE A 78 16.65 2.59 -1.38
C PHE A 78 17.78 1.57 -1.43
N GLU A 79 18.01 0.92 -0.30
CA GLU A 79 19.13 0.00 -0.11
C GLU A 79 18.64 -1.35 0.40
N ARG A 80 19.46 -2.38 0.21
CA ARG A 80 19.20 -3.68 0.82
C ARG A 80 19.73 -3.70 2.25
N LYS A 81 18.90 -4.17 3.18
CA LYS A 81 19.25 -4.40 4.58
C LYS A 81 19.48 -5.89 4.82
N GLY A 82 20.73 -6.33 4.73
CA GLY A 82 21.10 -7.75 4.86
C GLY A 82 20.67 -8.58 3.65
N LYS A 83 20.15 -9.80 3.89
CA LYS A 83 19.80 -10.76 2.83
C LYS A 83 18.43 -10.44 2.18
N ASP A 84 17.38 -10.31 3.00
CA ASP A 84 16.00 -10.30 2.51
C ASP A 84 15.25 -8.98 2.74
N LYS A 85 15.77 -8.09 3.60
CA LYS A 85 15.09 -6.84 3.97
C LYS A 85 15.58 -5.69 3.11
N LYS A 86 14.75 -4.64 3.01
CA LYS A 86 15.09 -3.38 2.34
C LYS A 86 14.97 -2.23 3.34
N GLN A 87 15.74 -1.18 3.13
CA GLN A 87 15.67 0.06 3.89
C GLN A 87 15.66 1.27 2.96
N VAL A 88 15.19 2.40 3.48
CA VAL A 88 15.26 3.69 2.80
C VAL A 88 16.02 4.67 3.68
N SER A 89 16.99 5.35 3.08
CA SER A 89 17.86 6.34 3.70
C SER A 89 17.71 7.66 2.95
N VAL A 90 17.96 8.78 3.64
CA VAL A 90 18.08 10.10 3.01
C VAL A 90 19.49 10.61 3.28
N TYR A 91 20.22 10.90 2.20
CA TYR A 91 21.56 11.47 2.28
C TYR A 91 21.50 12.96 1.94
N PRO A 92 22.01 13.84 2.82
CA PRO A 92 22.12 15.26 2.51
C PRO A 92 22.94 15.44 1.24
N ARG A 93 22.46 16.25 0.30
CA ARG A 93 23.28 16.69 -0.81
C ARG A 93 24.04 17.92 -0.33
N GLU A 94 25.37 17.91 -0.44
CA GLU A 94 26.14 19.12 -0.34
C GLU A 94 25.66 20.08 -1.44
N THR A 95 24.94 21.11 -1.02
CA THR A 95 24.76 22.29 -1.86
C THR A 95 26.14 22.89 -2.02
N ALA A 96 26.70 22.80 -3.22
CA ALA A 96 27.87 23.58 -3.59
C ALA A 96 27.53 25.04 -3.25
N VAL A 97 28.15 25.54 -2.18
CA VAL A 97 28.01 26.92 -1.75
C VAL A 97 28.50 27.76 -2.93
N ALA A 98 27.58 28.46 -3.58
CA ALA A 98 27.95 29.49 -4.53
C ALA A 98 28.74 30.52 -3.72
N ALA A 99 30.05 30.55 -3.96
CA ALA A 99 30.93 31.59 -3.49
C ALA A 99 30.44 32.91 -4.10
N GLU A 100 29.96 33.80 -3.23
CA GLU A 100 30.04 35.26 -3.40
C GLU A 100 30.87 35.79 -2.24
#